data_AF-A0A9D0L7I7-F1
#
_entry.id   AF-A0A9D0L7I7-F1
#
_cell.length_a   1.000
_cell.length_b   1.000
_cell.length_c   1.000
_cell.angle_alpha   90.00
_cell.angle_beta   90.00
_cell.angle_gamma   90.00
#
_symmetry.space_group_name_H-M   'P 1'
#
loop_
_entity.id
_entity.type
_entity.pdbx_description
1 polymer ?
#
loop_
_entity_poly.entity_id
_entity_poly.type
_entity_poly.pdbx_seq_one_letter_code
_entity_poly.pdbx_strand_id
1 'polypeptide(L)'
;MEHAHKSSGNKTIERHMVMQPKRARAILPPSRASGAIALLRGHQTHPSERRRGGVQASHMGDGGSDRVWAEHYIRTTSLRDKLTAPPAGLWCGEESIAAPVAPGRPARLKVAAVGLPTPKLKALQAADKRAQLVHTFWHHELQAAELMCWALLAYRDTPRSFRRGLVAICADEIRHMHMYNAYLEQLGFGVGDFPVRDWFWLRLPACKTPLSYVATMGVGFEGGNLDHTARFAARFRRVGDVAGASLQEQIGSEEVAHVRFAWHWYQRWSGNASFDHWRSQLPAPLSPLLMRGRPLAREARRAAGFSGDFIDALAGWKMDMPRAGETET
;
A
#
# COMPACT_ATOMS: atom_id res chain seq x y z
N MET A 1 69.90 -27.37 31.82
CA MET A 1 69.33 -26.18 32.48
C MET A 1 68.47 -25.50 31.42
N GLU A 2 67.15 -25.42 31.47
CA GLU A 2 66.19 -25.52 32.56
C GLU A 2 64.78 -25.76 31.94
N HIS A 3 63.90 -26.36 32.74
CA HIS A 3 62.49 -26.74 32.52
C HIS A 3 61.57 -25.54 32.14
N ALA A 4 60.29 -25.59 31.77
CA ALA A 4 59.17 -26.55 31.64
C ALA A 4 58.05 -25.79 30.87
N HIS A 5 57.27 -26.39 29.97
CA HIS A 5 55.95 -27.01 30.20
C HIS A 5 54.81 -26.11 30.73
N LYS A 6 53.75 -25.93 29.90
CA LYS A 6 52.30 -25.79 30.17
C LYS A 6 51.62 -25.49 28.81
N SER A 7 50.85 -26.35 28.15
CA SER A 7 49.59 -27.04 28.49
C SER A 7 48.47 -26.13 29.00
N SER A 8 47.52 -25.82 28.11
CA SER A 8 46.07 -25.76 28.33
C SER A 8 45.45 -25.37 26.97
N GLY A 9 44.37 -25.93 26.45
CA GLY A 9 43.24 -26.56 27.09
C GLY A 9 42.02 -26.20 26.26
N ASN A 10 41.58 -27.17 25.45
CA ASN A 10 40.37 -27.16 24.64
C ASN A 10 39.13 -26.74 25.47
N LYS A 11 38.35 -25.75 25.00
CA LYS A 11 36.92 -25.61 25.34
C LYS A 11 36.12 -25.01 24.18
N THR A 12 35.74 -25.92 23.28
CA THR A 12 34.47 -25.87 22.53
C THR A 12 33.33 -25.53 23.49
N ILE A 13 32.66 -24.40 23.29
CA ILE A 13 31.39 -24.10 23.95
C ILE A 13 30.28 -24.60 23.02
N GLU A 14 29.93 -25.87 23.18
CA GLU A 14 28.63 -26.38 22.78
C GLU A 14 27.56 -25.71 23.64
N ARG A 15 26.79 -24.78 23.05
CA ARG A 15 25.50 -24.41 23.61
C ARG A 15 24.47 -25.41 23.12
N HIS A 16 24.28 -26.44 23.93
CA HIS A 16 23.08 -27.28 23.93
C HIS A 16 21.84 -26.39 24.07
N MET A 17 21.15 -26.13 22.95
CA MET A 17 19.79 -25.62 22.98
C MET A 17 18.85 -26.82 22.95
N VAL A 18 18.36 -27.17 24.14
CA VAL A 18 17.35 -28.19 24.38
C VAL A 18 16.14 -27.90 23.47
N MET A 19 15.93 -28.77 22.47
CA MET A 19 14.70 -28.79 21.68
C MET A 19 13.54 -29.19 22.57
N GLN A 20 12.64 -28.25 22.84
CA GLN A 20 11.30 -28.54 23.34
C GLN A 20 10.44 -29.04 22.16
N PRO A 21 9.70 -30.15 22.30
CA PRO A 21 8.90 -30.70 21.20
C PRO A 21 7.74 -29.76 20.83
N LYS A 22 7.68 -29.38 19.55
CA LYS A 22 6.56 -28.66 18.96
C LYS A 22 5.31 -29.54 19.02
N ARG A 23 4.27 -29.10 19.73
CA ARG A 23 2.95 -29.72 19.68
C ARG A 23 2.38 -29.58 18.26
N ALA A 24 2.15 -30.71 17.60
CA ALA A 24 1.43 -30.77 16.33
C ALA A 24 -0.03 -30.32 16.55
N ARG A 25 -0.47 -29.29 15.81
CA ARG A 25 -1.90 -28.97 15.66
C ARG A 25 -2.43 -29.76 14.46
N ALA A 26 -3.49 -30.53 14.70
CA ALA A 26 -4.19 -31.32 13.69
C ALA A 26 -4.77 -30.42 12.59
N ILE A 27 -4.52 -30.80 11.35
CA ILE A 27 -5.06 -30.18 10.14
C ILE A 27 -6.42 -30.83 9.87
N LEU A 28 -7.50 -30.06 9.93
CA LEU A 28 -8.82 -30.48 9.45
C LEU A 28 -8.92 -30.23 7.92
N PRO A 29 -9.52 -31.15 7.15
CA PRO A 29 -9.68 -30.99 5.70
C PRO A 29 -10.82 -30.02 5.34
N PRO A 30 -10.79 -29.39 4.15
CA PRO A 30 -11.80 -28.41 3.72
C PRO A 30 -13.09 -29.10 3.26
N SER A 31 -14.24 -28.56 3.69
CA SER A 31 -15.56 -29.00 3.23
C SER A 31 -15.89 -28.41 1.85
N ARG A 32 -16.26 -29.27 0.91
CA ARG A 32 -16.88 -28.90 -0.38
C ARG A 32 -18.32 -28.42 -0.16
N ALA A 33 -18.71 -27.34 -0.83
CA ALA A 33 -20.10 -27.08 -1.17
C ALA A 33 -20.18 -26.41 -2.55
N SER A 34 -20.89 -27.08 -3.46
CA SER A 34 -21.25 -26.64 -4.82
C SER A 34 -22.65 -26.06 -4.85
N GLY A 35 -22.92 -25.22 -5.86
CA GLY A 35 -24.27 -24.87 -6.35
C GLY A 35 -24.68 -23.44 -6.01
N ALA A 36 -25.34 -22.66 -6.87
CA ALA A 36 -25.79 -22.84 -8.24
C ALA A 36 -26.02 -21.44 -8.85
N ILE A 37 -25.86 -21.35 -10.18
CA ILE A 37 -26.14 -20.16 -11.00
C ILE A 37 -27.66 -20.09 -11.23
N ALA A 38 -28.27 -18.92 -11.01
CA ALA A 38 -29.62 -18.62 -11.47
C ALA A 38 -29.67 -17.25 -12.17
N LEU A 39 -29.93 -17.30 -13.48
CA LEU A 39 -30.33 -16.17 -14.32
C LEU A 39 -31.71 -15.66 -13.87
N LEU A 40 -31.88 -14.34 -13.80
CA LEU A 40 -33.18 -13.71 -14.01
C LEU A 40 -33.06 -12.50 -14.95
N ARG A 41 -33.75 -12.62 -16.10
CA ARG A 41 -34.06 -11.54 -17.04
C ARG A 41 -35.20 -10.68 -16.47
N GLY A 42 -35.21 -9.41 -16.88
CA GLY A 42 -35.99 -8.35 -16.26
C GLY A 42 -37.36 -8.08 -16.84
N HIS A 43 -37.95 -7.00 -16.33
CA HIS A 43 -39.09 -6.32 -16.92
C HIS A 43 -38.90 -4.81 -16.81
N GLN A 44 -39.01 -4.14 -17.95
CA GLN A 44 -39.09 -2.70 -18.10
C GLN A 44 -40.54 -2.24 -17.87
N THR A 45 -40.71 -1.12 -17.17
CA THR A 45 -41.91 -0.26 -17.28
C THR A 45 -41.48 1.20 -17.20
N HIS A 46 -41.86 1.98 -18.21
CA HIS A 46 -41.64 3.43 -18.34
C HIS A 46 -42.75 4.25 -17.63
N PRO A 47 -42.59 5.58 -17.47
CA PRO A 47 -43.00 6.32 -16.27
C PRO A 47 -44.32 7.08 -16.41
N SER A 48 -44.87 7.51 -15.28
CA SER A 48 -45.85 8.61 -15.23
C SER A 48 -45.40 9.68 -14.23
N GLU A 49 -45.42 10.93 -14.71
CA GLU A 49 -45.18 12.14 -13.91
C GLU A 49 -46.43 12.49 -13.09
N ARG A 50 -46.23 12.95 -11.84
CA ARG A 50 -46.84 14.19 -11.32
C ARG A 50 -46.29 14.61 -9.94
N ARG A 51 -45.69 15.80 -9.94
CA ARG A 51 -45.78 16.95 -9.01
C ARG A 51 -45.38 16.81 -7.52
N ARG A 52 -44.26 17.50 -7.24
CA ARG A 52 -43.96 18.50 -6.17
C ARG A 52 -44.72 18.40 -4.84
N GLY A 53 -43.96 18.10 -3.79
CA GLY A 53 -44.23 18.41 -2.38
C GLY A 53 -43.00 18.04 -1.56
N GLY A 54 -42.47 18.98 -0.78
CA GLY A 54 -41.12 18.96 -0.22
C GLY A 54 -40.81 17.94 0.88
N VAL A 55 -39.62 18.14 1.44
CA VAL A 55 -38.85 17.34 2.41
C VAL A 55 -38.00 16.25 1.75
N GLN A 56 -36.81 16.64 1.29
CA GLN A 56 -35.70 15.70 1.11
C GLN A 56 -35.26 15.22 2.49
N ALA A 57 -35.88 14.14 2.97
CA ALA A 57 -35.24 13.26 3.92
C ALA A 57 -34.07 12.60 3.18
N SER A 58 -32.87 13.18 3.31
CA SER A 58 -31.65 12.53 2.86
C SER A 58 -31.52 11.22 3.62
N HIS A 59 -31.58 10.10 2.90
CA HIS A 59 -31.15 8.81 3.40
C HIS A 59 -29.67 8.93 3.82
N MET A 60 -29.42 9.25 5.09
CA MET A 60 -28.14 8.95 5.73
C MET A 60 -28.07 7.43 5.79
N GLY A 61 -27.15 6.84 5.02
CA GLY A 61 -26.84 5.42 5.18
C GLY A 61 -26.45 5.14 6.64
N ASP A 62 -26.79 3.96 7.14
CA ASP A 62 -26.42 3.50 8.49
C ASP A 62 -24.90 3.51 8.74
N GLY A 63 -24.08 3.55 7.68
CA GLY A 63 -22.63 3.51 7.71
C GLY A 63 -21.92 4.75 8.30
N GLY A 64 -22.60 5.89 8.43
CA GLY A 64 -22.01 7.12 9.00
C GLY A 64 -21.20 7.97 8.01
N SER A 65 -20.52 9.00 8.51
CA SER A 65 -19.72 9.95 7.71
C SER A 65 -18.36 9.38 7.31
N ASP A 66 -17.98 9.55 6.05
CA ASP A 66 -16.65 9.19 5.53
C ASP A 66 -15.51 9.85 6.31
N ARG A 67 -15.68 11.09 6.75
CA ARG A 67 -14.66 11.83 7.52
C ARG A 67 -14.55 11.34 8.96
N VAL A 68 -15.67 11.08 9.62
CA VAL A 68 -15.66 10.55 10.99
C VAL A 68 -15.02 9.17 11.03
N TRP A 69 -15.36 8.31 10.06
CA TRP A 69 -14.73 7.00 9.95
C TRP A 69 -13.23 7.11 9.62
N ALA A 70 -12.86 7.96 8.66
CA ALA A 70 -11.46 8.17 8.27
C ALA A 70 -10.60 8.65 9.45
N GLU A 71 -11.11 9.58 10.26
CA GLU A 71 -10.41 10.03 11.46
C GLU A 71 -10.17 8.87 12.44
N HIS A 72 -11.23 8.13 12.77
CA HIS A 72 -11.12 6.98 13.66
C HIS A 72 -10.12 5.95 13.12
N TYR A 73 -10.22 5.62 11.83
CA TYR A 73 -9.33 4.66 11.18
C TYR A 73 -7.86 5.11 11.23
N ILE A 74 -7.56 6.40 11.05
CA ILE A 74 -6.18 6.90 11.16
C ILE A 74 -5.70 6.82 12.62
N ARG A 75 -6.53 7.23 13.60
CA ARG A 75 -6.11 7.41 15.00
C ARG A 75 -6.08 6.12 15.83
N THR A 76 -6.85 5.11 15.46
CA THR A 76 -6.92 3.87 16.25
C THR A 76 -5.54 3.21 16.40
N THR A 77 -5.29 2.64 17.58
CA THR A 77 -4.13 1.79 17.87
C THR A 77 -4.52 0.30 17.90
N SER A 78 -5.79 -0.02 17.61
CA SER A 78 -6.24 -1.40 17.46
C SER A 78 -5.85 -1.92 16.08
N LEU A 79 -5.08 -3.00 16.03
CA LEU A 79 -4.82 -3.68 14.77
C LEU A 79 -6.12 -4.20 14.13
N ARG A 80 -7.05 -4.72 14.94
CA ARG A 80 -8.33 -5.21 14.43
C ARG A 80 -9.04 -4.12 13.63
N ASP A 81 -9.03 -2.90 14.14
CA ASP A 81 -9.68 -1.76 13.50
C ASP A 81 -8.92 -1.36 12.23
N LYS A 82 -7.58 -1.39 12.24
CA LYS A 82 -6.74 -1.19 11.04
C LYS A 82 -6.99 -2.23 9.94
N LEU A 83 -7.53 -3.40 10.29
CA LEU A 83 -7.88 -4.45 9.33
C LEU A 83 -9.39 -4.47 9.02
N THR A 84 -10.17 -3.53 9.56
CA THR A 84 -11.61 -3.46 9.33
C THR A 84 -11.89 -2.54 8.16
N ALA A 85 -12.52 -3.09 7.11
CA ALA A 85 -12.92 -2.32 5.93
C ALA A 85 -13.88 -1.16 6.29
N PRO A 86 -13.93 -0.10 5.47
CA PRO A 86 -14.93 0.95 5.63
C PRO A 86 -16.35 0.36 5.64
N PRO A 87 -17.25 0.84 6.53
CA PRO A 87 -18.65 0.45 6.51
C PRO A 87 -19.29 0.65 5.14
N ALA A 88 -20.21 -0.25 4.79
CA ALA A 88 -21.07 -0.02 3.65
C ALA A 88 -21.92 1.24 3.88
N GLY A 89 -22.20 2.00 2.81
CA GLY A 89 -23.10 3.15 2.90
C GLY A 89 -22.51 4.40 3.56
N LEU A 90 -21.18 4.50 3.75
CA LEU A 90 -20.54 5.75 4.15
C LEU A 90 -20.99 6.90 3.23
N TRP A 91 -21.54 7.95 3.83
CA TRP A 91 -21.95 9.14 3.10
C TRP A 91 -20.87 10.22 3.17
N CYS A 92 -20.92 11.11 2.19
CA CYS A 92 -19.98 12.20 2.05
C CYS A 92 -20.25 13.29 3.11
N GLY A 93 -19.54 13.21 4.23
CA GLY A 93 -19.51 14.15 5.35
C GLY A 93 -19.20 15.60 5.00
N GLU A 94 -19.68 16.53 5.82
CA GLU A 94 -19.32 17.96 5.76
C GLU A 94 -18.55 18.41 7.01
N GLU A 95 -18.29 17.48 7.94
CA GLU A 95 -17.61 17.75 9.21
C GLU A 95 -16.22 18.34 8.99
N SER A 96 -15.89 19.36 9.78
CA SER A 96 -14.57 20.00 9.76
C SER A 96 -13.64 19.34 10.76
N ILE A 97 -13.06 18.21 10.37
CA ILE A 97 -12.12 17.45 11.19
C ILE A 97 -10.69 17.76 10.74
N ALA A 98 -9.81 18.12 11.67
CA ALA A 98 -8.41 18.38 11.38
C ALA A 98 -7.68 17.07 11.02
N ALA A 99 -6.98 17.07 9.87
CA ALA A 99 -6.18 15.93 9.46
C ALA A 99 -5.06 15.65 10.49
N PRO A 100 -4.93 14.42 11.00
CA PRO A 100 -3.88 14.08 11.96
C PRO A 100 -2.48 14.31 11.39
N VAL A 101 -1.56 14.78 12.24
CA VAL A 101 -0.13 14.95 11.89
C VAL A 101 0.65 13.63 11.89
N ALA A 102 0.11 12.61 12.57
CA ALA A 102 0.65 11.26 12.64
C ALA A 102 -0.50 10.26 12.85
N PRO A 103 -0.33 9.01 12.39
CA PRO A 103 -1.31 7.96 12.59
C PRO A 103 -1.18 7.29 13.96
N GLY A 104 -2.26 6.68 14.43
CA GLY A 104 -2.21 5.69 15.49
C GLY A 104 -1.49 4.43 15.00
N ARG A 105 -0.69 3.82 15.88
CA ARG A 105 0.07 2.60 15.59
C ARG A 105 -0.27 1.54 16.65
N PRO A 106 -0.66 0.33 16.23
CA PRO A 106 -0.76 -0.79 17.16
C PRO A 106 0.54 -1.06 17.89
N ALA A 107 0.47 -1.38 19.18
CA ALA A 107 1.65 -1.56 20.05
C ALA A 107 2.66 -2.60 19.52
N ARG A 108 2.18 -3.59 18.76
CA ARG A 108 3.03 -4.61 18.13
C ARG A 108 3.82 -4.11 16.90
N LEU A 109 3.43 -3.00 16.29
CA LEU A 109 4.17 -2.40 15.18
C LEU A 109 5.27 -1.49 15.71
N LYS A 110 6.48 -2.02 15.75
CA LYS A 110 7.67 -1.28 16.20
C LYS A 110 8.18 -0.39 15.07
N VAL A 111 7.93 0.91 15.17
CA VAL A 111 8.40 1.89 14.18
C VAL A 111 9.90 2.12 14.37
N ALA A 112 10.70 1.81 13.35
CA ALA A 112 12.14 2.03 13.34
C ALA A 112 12.52 3.29 12.57
N ALA A 113 13.58 3.98 13.03
CA ALA A 113 14.13 5.15 12.34
C ALA A 113 14.74 4.79 10.97
N VAL A 114 15.36 3.60 10.89
CA VAL A 114 15.96 3.04 9.69
C VAL A 114 15.21 1.76 9.32
N GLY A 115 14.72 1.71 8.09
CA GLY A 115 14.03 0.53 7.56
C GLY A 115 14.99 -0.60 7.28
N LEU A 116 14.48 -1.84 7.28
CA LEU A 116 15.30 -2.99 6.91
C LEU A 116 15.67 -2.93 5.43
N PRO A 117 16.88 -3.38 5.06
CA PRO A 117 17.26 -3.43 3.66
C PRO A 117 16.37 -4.43 2.91
N THR A 118 15.96 -4.06 1.70
CA THR A 118 15.24 -4.99 0.82
C THR A 118 16.09 -6.24 0.57
N PRO A 119 15.60 -7.46 0.87
CA PRO A 119 16.35 -8.67 0.65
C PRO A 119 16.78 -8.84 -0.82
N LYS A 120 18.04 -9.24 -1.02
CA LYS A 120 18.56 -9.62 -2.34
C LYS A 120 17.90 -10.92 -2.79
N LEU A 121 17.86 -11.15 -4.11
CA LEU A 121 17.22 -12.33 -4.71
C LEU A 121 17.63 -13.66 -4.05
N LYS A 122 18.92 -13.91 -3.82
CA LYS A 122 19.41 -15.15 -3.17
C LYS A 122 18.83 -15.33 -1.77
N ALA A 123 18.68 -14.26 -1.00
CA ALA A 123 18.16 -14.32 0.36
C ALA A 123 16.69 -14.73 0.40
N LEU A 124 15.91 -14.48 -0.66
CA LEU A 124 14.50 -14.85 -0.74
C LEU A 124 14.26 -16.37 -0.80
N GLN A 125 15.31 -17.20 -0.94
CA GLN A 125 15.18 -18.65 -0.73
C GLN A 125 14.74 -18.98 0.70
N ALA A 126 15.15 -18.17 1.68
CA ALA A 126 14.77 -18.34 3.07
C ALA A 126 13.37 -17.72 3.34
N ALA A 127 12.51 -18.48 4.05
CA ALA A 127 11.13 -18.08 4.32
C ALA A 127 11.05 -16.82 5.21
N ASP A 128 11.96 -16.65 6.17
CA ASP A 128 12.03 -15.47 7.04
C ASP A 128 12.32 -14.19 6.24
N LYS A 129 13.16 -14.27 5.20
CA LYS A 129 13.48 -13.13 4.33
C LYS A 129 12.32 -12.75 3.41
N ARG A 130 11.51 -13.74 2.98
CA ARG A 130 10.26 -13.48 2.27
C ARG A 130 9.23 -12.84 3.20
N ALA A 131 9.09 -13.36 4.42
CA ALA A 131 8.18 -12.82 5.42
C ALA A 131 8.53 -11.37 5.78
N GLN A 132 9.82 -11.06 6.00
CA GLN A 132 10.29 -9.69 6.24
C GLN A 132 9.90 -8.73 5.11
N LEU A 133 10.06 -9.17 3.85
CA LEU A 133 9.74 -8.37 2.68
C LEU A 133 8.23 -8.15 2.55
N VAL A 134 7.45 -9.21 2.69
CA VAL A 134 5.98 -9.17 2.62
C VAL A 134 5.40 -8.32 3.75
N HIS A 135 5.98 -8.39 4.95
CA HIS A 135 5.56 -7.54 6.06
C HIS A 135 5.81 -6.05 5.78
N THR A 136 6.88 -5.73 5.04
CA THR A 136 7.09 -4.37 4.54
C THR A 136 5.98 -3.95 3.57
N PHE A 137 5.55 -4.83 2.65
CA PHE A 137 4.45 -4.53 1.73
C PHE A 137 3.12 -4.37 2.46
N TRP A 138 2.82 -5.26 3.41
CA TRP A 138 1.66 -5.13 4.29
C TRP A 138 1.61 -3.74 4.97
N HIS A 139 2.76 -3.26 5.45
CA HIS A 139 2.83 -1.92 6.06
C HIS A 139 2.71 -0.79 5.05
N HIS A 140 3.10 -1.00 3.79
CA HIS A 140 2.83 -0.03 2.72
C HIS A 140 1.32 0.10 2.48
N GLU A 141 0.58 -1.00 2.40
CA GLU A 141 -0.89 -0.95 2.19
C GLU A 141 -1.60 -0.31 3.39
N LEU A 142 -1.12 -0.56 4.62
CA LEU A 142 -1.61 0.14 5.81
C LEU A 142 -1.46 1.66 5.65
N GLN A 143 -0.27 2.12 5.26
CA GLN A 143 -0.03 3.54 5.06
C GLN A 143 -0.85 4.10 3.90
N ALA A 144 -1.03 3.36 2.82
CA ALA A 144 -1.85 3.78 1.68
C ALA A 144 -3.31 3.98 2.13
N ALA A 145 -3.91 2.99 2.80
CA ALA A 145 -5.27 3.08 3.36
C ALA A 145 -5.43 4.31 4.27
N GLU A 146 -4.46 4.52 5.16
CA GLU A 146 -4.42 5.65 6.08
C GLU A 146 -4.28 6.99 5.37
N LEU A 147 -3.51 7.07 4.30
CA LEU A 147 -3.28 8.29 3.55
C LEU A 147 -4.45 8.63 2.61
N MET A 148 -5.19 7.63 2.11
CA MET A 148 -6.49 7.86 1.47
C MET A 148 -7.48 8.47 2.47
N CYS A 149 -7.53 7.95 3.69
CA CYS A 149 -8.31 8.52 4.78
C CYS A 149 -7.84 9.95 5.12
N TRP A 150 -6.53 10.17 5.19
CA TRP A 150 -5.96 11.48 5.50
C TRP A 150 -6.35 12.52 4.45
N ALA A 151 -6.35 12.14 3.17
CA ALA A 151 -6.75 13.02 2.08
C ALA A 151 -8.23 13.46 2.16
N LEU A 152 -9.13 12.61 2.69
CA LEU A 152 -10.53 12.98 2.95
C LEU A 152 -10.66 14.12 3.97
N LEU A 153 -9.74 14.19 4.93
CA LEU A 153 -9.69 15.21 5.98
C LEU A 153 -8.92 16.45 5.51
N ALA A 154 -7.78 16.25 4.85
CA ALA A 154 -6.90 17.33 4.40
C ALA A 154 -7.51 18.17 3.26
N TYR A 155 -8.31 17.54 2.39
CA TYR A 155 -8.82 18.18 1.17
C TYR A 155 -10.35 18.27 1.18
N ARG A 156 -10.86 19.09 2.09
CA ARG A 156 -12.30 19.23 2.38
C ARG A 156 -13.18 19.62 1.19
N ASP A 157 -12.66 20.39 0.24
CA ASP A 157 -13.45 20.93 -0.87
C ASP A 157 -13.37 20.07 -2.14
N THR A 158 -12.89 18.83 -2.01
CA THR A 158 -12.81 17.88 -3.14
C THR A 158 -14.19 17.31 -3.52
N PRO A 159 -14.41 17.01 -4.81
CA PRO A 159 -15.68 16.47 -5.27
C PRO A 159 -16.06 15.15 -4.59
N ARG A 160 -17.36 14.91 -4.40
CA ARG A 160 -17.88 13.65 -3.81
C ARG A 160 -17.40 12.39 -4.54
N SER A 161 -17.23 12.45 -5.87
CA SER A 161 -16.70 11.34 -6.66
C SER A 161 -15.24 11.00 -6.36
N PHE A 162 -14.40 12.02 -6.09
CA PHE A 162 -13.02 11.81 -5.65
C PHE A 162 -13.00 11.11 -4.29
N ARG A 163 -13.78 11.62 -3.34
CA ARG A 163 -13.86 11.08 -1.98
C ARG A 163 -14.34 9.63 -1.95
N ARG A 164 -15.40 9.31 -2.70
CA ARG A 164 -15.87 7.92 -2.85
C ARG A 164 -14.79 7.00 -3.44
N GLY A 165 -14.01 7.50 -4.40
CA GLY A 165 -12.87 6.78 -4.94
C GLY A 165 -11.78 6.51 -3.90
N LEU A 166 -11.44 7.50 -3.06
CA LEU A 166 -10.50 7.31 -1.95
C LEU A 166 -10.98 6.24 -0.94
N VAL A 167 -12.27 6.26 -0.59
CA VAL A 167 -12.86 5.23 0.29
C VAL A 167 -12.80 3.84 -0.36
N ALA A 168 -13.07 3.74 -1.66
CA ALA A 168 -12.99 2.48 -2.38
C ALA A 168 -11.55 1.94 -2.44
N ILE A 169 -10.58 2.79 -2.74
CA ILE A 169 -9.16 2.41 -2.74
C ILE A 169 -8.73 2.01 -1.33
N CYS A 170 -9.10 2.76 -0.30
CA CYS A 170 -8.84 2.38 1.10
C CYS A 170 -9.38 0.98 1.45
N ALA A 171 -10.56 0.61 0.93
CA ALA A 171 -11.10 -0.73 1.11
C ALA A 171 -10.26 -1.81 0.40
N ASP A 172 -9.76 -1.53 -0.80
CA ASP A 172 -8.83 -2.41 -1.52
C ASP A 172 -7.52 -2.60 -0.77
N GLU A 173 -6.92 -1.52 -0.27
CA GLU A 173 -5.68 -1.59 0.53
C GLU A 173 -5.86 -2.47 1.78
N ILE A 174 -7.01 -2.36 2.45
CA ILE A 174 -7.34 -3.21 3.59
C ILE A 174 -7.48 -4.67 3.18
N ARG A 175 -8.07 -4.94 2.01
CA ARG A 175 -8.16 -6.29 1.46
C ARG A 175 -6.77 -6.84 1.10
N HIS A 176 -5.89 -6.03 0.51
CA HIS A 176 -4.51 -6.42 0.23
C HIS A 176 -3.73 -6.72 1.52
N MET A 177 -3.93 -5.93 2.58
CA MET A 177 -3.39 -6.24 3.91
C MET A 177 -3.83 -7.62 4.40
N HIS A 178 -5.09 -8.03 4.21
CA HIS A 178 -5.55 -9.37 4.56
C HIS A 178 -4.84 -10.45 3.74
N MET A 179 -4.65 -10.23 2.43
CA MET A 179 -3.95 -11.16 1.55
C MET A 179 -2.48 -11.34 1.98
N TYR A 180 -1.79 -10.25 2.30
CA TYR A 180 -0.42 -10.31 2.84
C TYR A 180 -0.36 -10.97 4.22
N ASN A 181 -1.32 -10.70 5.11
CA ASN A 181 -1.37 -11.33 6.42
C ASN A 181 -1.54 -12.85 6.30
N ALA A 182 -2.45 -13.32 5.44
CA ALA A 182 -2.63 -14.74 5.17
C ALA A 182 -1.35 -15.40 4.63
N TYR A 183 -0.61 -14.71 3.76
CA TYR A 183 0.66 -15.21 3.24
C TYR A 183 1.79 -15.20 4.29
N LEU A 184 1.84 -14.20 5.19
CA LEU A 184 2.76 -14.20 6.33
C LEU A 184 2.51 -15.42 7.24
N GLU A 185 1.24 -15.71 7.53
CA GLU A 185 0.87 -16.85 8.36
C GLU A 185 1.30 -18.18 7.73
N GLN A 186 1.19 -18.32 6.40
CA GLN A 186 1.71 -19.49 5.67
C GLN A 186 3.23 -19.64 5.81
N LEU A 187 3.97 -18.54 5.90
CA LEU A 187 5.42 -18.55 6.15
C LEU A 187 5.77 -18.77 7.63
N GLY A 188 4.78 -18.83 8.53
CA GLY A 188 4.96 -19.02 9.97
C GLY A 188 5.25 -17.73 10.75
N PHE A 189 4.89 -16.58 10.19
CA PHE A 189 5.10 -15.26 10.80
C PHE A 189 3.77 -14.50 10.95
N GLY A 190 3.77 -13.52 11.85
CA GLY A 190 2.66 -12.62 12.08
C GLY A 190 3.04 -11.17 11.84
N VAL A 191 2.03 -10.33 11.60
CA VAL A 191 2.22 -8.88 11.55
C VAL A 191 2.73 -8.38 12.92
N GLY A 192 3.85 -7.66 12.90
CA GLY A 192 4.55 -7.16 14.08
C GLY A 192 5.84 -7.93 14.41
N ASP A 193 6.10 -9.06 13.75
CA ASP A 193 7.36 -9.80 13.91
C ASP A 193 8.58 -9.06 13.36
N PHE A 194 8.36 -8.11 12.44
CA PHE A 194 9.39 -7.25 11.88
C PHE A 194 9.10 -5.76 12.16
N PRO A 195 10.14 -4.92 12.31
CA PRO A 195 9.97 -3.48 12.45
C PRO A 195 9.40 -2.86 11.18
N VAL A 196 8.64 -1.78 11.35
CA VAL A 196 8.03 -1.01 10.27
C VAL A 196 8.67 0.37 10.14
N ARG A 197 8.42 1.05 9.02
CA ARG A 197 8.85 2.44 8.82
C ARG A 197 7.74 3.24 8.18
N ASP A 198 7.37 4.34 8.83
CA ASP A 198 6.32 5.28 8.39
C ASP A 198 6.73 6.18 7.20
N TRP A 199 7.34 5.58 6.17
CA TRP A 199 8.04 6.33 5.13
C TRP A 199 7.13 7.22 4.28
N PHE A 200 5.90 6.77 3.95
CA PHE A 200 4.90 7.60 3.25
C PHE A 200 4.37 8.72 4.15
N TRP A 201 4.02 8.40 5.40
CA TRP A 201 3.52 9.38 6.37
C TRP A 201 4.49 10.53 6.65
N LEU A 202 5.80 10.29 6.59
CA LEU A 202 6.80 11.35 6.72
C LEU A 202 6.84 12.33 5.54
N ARG A 203 6.11 12.08 4.44
CA ARG A 203 6.23 12.82 3.17
C ARG A 203 4.92 13.31 2.61
N LEU A 204 3.87 12.48 2.61
CA LEU A 204 2.59 12.88 2.00
C LEU A 204 1.96 14.13 2.63
N PRO A 205 2.06 14.38 3.95
CA PRO A 205 1.56 15.62 4.54
C PRO A 205 2.23 16.92 4.03
N ALA A 206 3.35 16.81 3.30
CA ALA A 206 3.95 17.93 2.58
C ALA A 206 3.13 18.34 1.34
N CYS A 207 2.28 17.46 0.79
CA CYS A 207 1.38 17.75 -0.31
C CYS A 207 0.27 18.72 0.16
N LYS A 208 0.37 20.00 -0.23
CA LYS A 208 -0.57 21.03 0.23
C LYS A 208 -1.86 21.09 -0.60
N THR A 209 -1.88 20.45 -1.76
CA THR A 209 -3.04 20.46 -2.66
C THR A 209 -3.47 19.05 -3.05
N PRO A 210 -4.75 18.83 -3.40
CA PRO A 210 -5.22 17.56 -3.95
C PRO A 210 -4.42 17.13 -5.18
N LEU A 211 -4.02 18.10 -6.02
CA LEU A 211 -3.18 17.86 -7.20
C LEU A 211 -1.81 17.28 -6.82
N SER A 212 -1.09 17.91 -5.88
CA SER A 212 0.20 17.38 -5.39
C SER A 212 0.08 16.00 -4.75
N TYR A 213 -1.05 15.74 -4.08
CA TYR A 213 -1.33 14.45 -3.46
C TYR A 213 -1.52 13.35 -4.51
N VAL A 214 -2.40 13.54 -5.50
CA VAL A 214 -2.61 12.53 -6.55
C VAL A 214 -1.38 12.35 -7.43
N ALA A 215 -0.59 13.42 -7.65
CA ALA A 215 0.69 13.32 -8.33
C ALA A 215 1.70 12.47 -7.55
N THR A 216 1.76 12.64 -6.22
CA THR A 216 2.74 11.96 -5.36
C THR A 216 2.31 10.55 -4.97
N MET A 217 1.15 10.40 -4.33
CA MET A 217 0.62 9.12 -3.86
C MET A 217 0.28 8.22 -5.04
N GLY A 218 -0.61 8.66 -5.92
CA GLY A 218 -1.17 7.79 -6.96
C GLY A 218 -0.29 7.66 -8.20
N VAL A 219 0.01 8.77 -8.89
CA VAL A 219 0.84 8.72 -10.11
C VAL A 219 2.28 8.29 -9.78
N GLY A 220 2.79 8.73 -8.61
CA GLY A 220 4.13 8.43 -8.13
C GLY A 220 4.26 7.07 -7.44
N PHE A 221 3.80 6.95 -6.19
CA PHE A 221 4.00 5.75 -5.37
C PHE A 221 3.24 4.54 -5.91
N GLU A 222 1.93 4.65 -6.17
CA GLU A 222 1.17 3.51 -6.75
C GLU A 222 1.66 3.19 -8.18
N GLY A 223 2.00 4.21 -8.97
CA GLY A 223 2.64 4.01 -10.26
C GLY A 223 3.94 3.20 -10.16
N GLY A 224 4.76 3.48 -9.15
CA GLY A 224 5.95 2.69 -8.82
C GLY A 224 5.63 1.28 -8.30
N ASN A 225 4.50 1.12 -7.60
CA ASN A 225 4.04 -0.16 -7.08
C ASN A 225 3.72 -1.15 -8.22
N LEU A 226 3.21 -0.68 -9.36
CA LEU A 226 3.05 -1.49 -10.59
C LEU A 226 4.36 -2.16 -11.03
N ASP A 227 5.48 -1.43 -10.92
CA ASP A 227 6.79 -1.99 -11.28
C ASP A 227 7.30 -2.95 -10.20
N HIS A 228 7.02 -2.65 -8.94
CA HIS A 228 7.48 -3.44 -7.81
C HIS A 228 6.76 -4.78 -7.71
N THR A 229 5.44 -4.81 -7.85
CA THR A 229 4.64 -6.03 -7.88
C THR A 229 5.10 -6.98 -8.97
N ALA A 230 5.24 -6.50 -10.21
CA ALA A 230 5.78 -7.29 -11.33
C ALA A 230 7.20 -7.80 -11.05
N ARG A 231 8.07 -6.95 -10.49
CA ARG A 231 9.45 -7.33 -10.15
C ARG A 231 9.50 -8.41 -9.06
N PHE A 232 8.69 -8.29 -8.01
CA PHE A 232 8.70 -9.24 -6.91
C PHE A 232 7.98 -10.55 -7.23
N ALA A 233 6.93 -10.51 -8.06
CA ALA A 233 6.36 -11.71 -8.67
C ALA A 233 7.43 -12.56 -9.38
N ALA A 234 8.22 -11.93 -10.25
CA ALA A 234 9.31 -12.60 -10.95
C ALA A 234 10.40 -13.13 -10.00
N ARG A 235 10.72 -12.39 -8.92
CA ARG A 235 11.71 -12.83 -7.92
C ARG A 235 11.22 -14.02 -7.11
N PHE A 236 9.97 -14.01 -6.65
CA PHE A 236 9.38 -15.14 -5.92
C PHE A 236 9.33 -16.38 -6.81
N ARG A 237 8.88 -16.26 -8.06
CA ARG A 237 8.89 -17.37 -9.02
C ARG A 237 10.29 -17.96 -9.21
N ARG A 238 11.32 -17.12 -9.29
CA ARG A 238 12.72 -17.55 -9.46
C ARG A 238 13.28 -18.32 -8.26
N VAL A 239 12.77 -18.09 -7.05
CA VAL A 239 13.16 -18.86 -5.86
C VAL A 239 12.22 -20.04 -5.57
N GLY A 240 11.34 -20.40 -6.51
CA GLY A 240 10.40 -21.52 -6.39
C GLY A 240 9.13 -21.20 -5.59
N ASP A 241 8.88 -19.93 -5.29
CA ASP A 241 7.77 -19.48 -4.47
C ASP A 241 6.58 -19.06 -5.33
N VAL A 242 5.78 -20.05 -5.73
CA VAL A 242 4.62 -19.83 -6.60
C VAL A 242 3.53 -19.03 -5.89
N ALA A 243 3.29 -19.32 -4.61
CA ALA A 243 2.26 -18.63 -3.82
C ALA A 243 2.56 -17.13 -3.67
N GLY A 244 3.81 -16.77 -3.31
CA GLY A 244 4.24 -15.37 -3.23
C GLY A 244 4.20 -14.68 -4.59
N ALA A 245 4.53 -15.38 -5.68
CA ALA A 245 4.46 -14.84 -7.04
C ALA A 245 3.02 -14.51 -7.45
N SER A 246 2.09 -15.45 -7.27
CA SER A 246 0.68 -15.25 -7.60
C SER A 246 0.02 -14.15 -6.77
N LEU A 247 0.40 -14.02 -5.50
CA LEU A 247 -0.04 -12.92 -4.64
C LEU A 247 0.35 -11.55 -5.22
N GLN A 248 1.62 -11.38 -5.62
CA GLN A 248 2.10 -10.13 -6.21
C GLN A 248 1.46 -9.84 -7.57
N GLU A 249 1.19 -10.87 -8.38
CA GLU A 249 0.50 -10.71 -9.66
C GLU A 249 -0.94 -10.26 -9.49
N GLN A 250 -1.65 -10.85 -8.53
CA GLN A 250 -3.01 -10.44 -8.21
C GLN A 250 -3.05 -8.97 -7.76
N ILE A 251 -2.26 -8.61 -6.76
CA ILE A 251 -2.20 -7.22 -6.26
C ILE A 251 -1.83 -6.27 -7.39
N GLY A 252 -0.74 -6.55 -8.12
CA GLY A 252 -0.31 -5.71 -9.24
C GLY A 252 -1.36 -5.51 -10.35
N SER A 253 -2.26 -6.48 -10.56
CA SER A 253 -3.37 -6.33 -11.51
C SER A 253 -4.47 -5.39 -10.99
N GLU A 254 -4.71 -5.40 -9.68
CA GLU A 254 -5.73 -4.58 -9.02
C GLU A 254 -5.26 -3.12 -8.89
N GLU A 255 -3.96 -2.90 -8.64
CA GLU A 255 -3.30 -1.59 -8.57
C GLU A 255 -3.51 -0.70 -9.81
N VAL A 256 -3.71 -1.30 -10.99
CA VAL A 256 -3.93 -0.56 -12.24
C VAL A 256 -5.13 0.38 -12.12
N ALA A 257 -6.18 -0.03 -11.39
CA ALA A 257 -7.37 0.79 -11.18
C ALA A 257 -7.09 2.00 -10.28
N HIS A 258 -6.23 1.85 -9.29
CA HIS A 258 -5.86 2.93 -8.36
C HIS A 258 -5.01 4.00 -9.06
N VAL A 259 -4.01 3.56 -9.83
CA VAL A 259 -3.18 4.47 -10.65
C VAL A 259 -4.05 5.19 -11.68
N ARG A 260 -5.00 4.48 -12.31
CA ARG A 260 -5.95 5.10 -13.26
C ARG A 260 -6.84 6.14 -12.60
N PHE A 261 -7.33 5.88 -11.40
CA PHE A 261 -8.08 6.86 -10.61
C PHE A 261 -7.25 8.12 -10.37
N ALA A 262 -6.01 7.97 -9.90
CA ALA A 262 -5.13 9.10 -9.65
C ALA A 262 -4.79 9.87 -10.92
N TRP A 263 -4.51 9.15 -12.02
CA TRP A 263 -4.21 9.75 -13.31
C TRP A 263 -5.38 10.56 -13.88
N HIS A 264 -6.61 10.07 -13.73
CA HIS A 264 -7.82 10.80 -14.11
C HIS A 264 -7.92 12.14 -13.36
N TRP A 265 -7.79 12.12 -12.03
CA TRP A 265 -7.89 13.33 -11.21
C TRP A 265 -6.72 14.29 -11.41
N TYR A 266 -5.51 13.75 -11.58
CA TYR A 266 -4.33 14.53 -11.92
C TYR A 266 -4.57 15.33 -13.20
N GLN A 267 -4.94 14.68 -14.29
CA GLN A 267 -5.22 15.36 -15.57
C GLN A 267 -6.36 16.36 -15.47
N ARG A 268 -7.42 16.01 -14.75
CA ARG A 268 -8.59 16.88 -14.56
C ARG A 268 -8.24 18.18 -13.83
N TRP A 269 -7.36 18.13 -12.82
CA TRP A 269 -6.98 19.30 -12.04
C TRP A 269 -5.78 20.05 -12.61
N SER A 270 -4.84 19.36 -13.25
CA SER A 270 -3.67 20.00 -13.85
C SER A 270 -3.97 20.66 -15.19
N GLY A 271 -4.86 20.06 -15.99
CA GLY A 271 -4.99 20.38 -17.42
C GLY A 271 -3.72 20.07 -18.23
N ASN A 272 -2.72 19.41 -17.63
CA ASN A 272 -1.41 19.15 -18.20
C ASN A 272 -0.88 17.78 -17.75
N ALA A 273 -0.75 16.87 -18.71
CA ALA A 273 -0.32 15.50 -18.50
C ALA A 273 1.20 15.29 -18.76
N SER A 274 1.98 16.35 -18.92
CA SER A 274 3.41 16.23 -19.22
C SER A 274 4.19 15.71 -18.01
N PHE A 275 5.28 14.99 -18.30
CA PHE A 275 6.18 14.48 -17.28
C PHE A 275 6.77 15.60 -16.40
N ASP A 276 7.18 16.71 -17.00
CA ASP A 276 7.77 17.83 -16.26
C ASP A 276 6.76 18.54 -15.35
N HIS A 277 5.52 18.66 -15.79
CA HIS A 277 4.47 19.21 -14.92
C HIS A 277 4.21 18.28 -13.73
N TRP A 278 4.15 16.96 -13.97
CA TRP A 278 3.98 16.00 -12.88
C TRP A 278 5.13 16.05 -11.89
N ARG A 279 6.37 16.12 -12.40
CA ARG A 279 7.58 16.25 -11.59
C ARG A 279 7.55 17.50 -10.71
N SER A 280 7.04 18.63 -11.22
CA SER A 280 6.96 19.87 -10.44
C SER A 280 5.92 19.84 -9.32
N GLN A 281 5.00 18.86 -9.32
CA GLN A 281 4.04 18.66 -8.24
C GLN A 281 4.60 17.83 -7.07
N LEU A 282 5.77 17.21 -7.23
CA LEU A 282 6.35 16.37 -6.17
C LEU A 282 6.97 17.25 -5.07
N PRO A 283 6.62 17.04 -3.79
CA PRO A 283 7.22 17.79 -2.71
C PRO A 283 8.68 17.38 -2.51
N ALA A 284 9.57 18.35 -2.26
CA ALA A 284 10.95 18.03 -1.92
C ALA A 284 11.03 17.13 -0.66
N PRO A 285 11.99 16.19 -0.59
CA PRO A 285 13.03 15.86 -1.57
C PRO A 285 12.64 14.73 -2.54
N LEU A 286 11.33 14.50 -2.76
CA LEU A 286 10.90 13.43 -3.65
C LEU A 286 11.28 13.73 -5.10
N SER A 287 11.66 12.67 -5.80
CA SER A 287 12.02 12.74 -7.22
C SER A 287 11.46 11.53 -7.97
N PRO A 288 11.37 11.61 -9.31
CA PRO A 288 10.89 10.51 -10.14
C PRO A 288 11.66 9.19 -9.95
N LEU A 289 12.89 9.23 -9.42
CA LEU A 289 13.67 8.01 -9.15
C LEU A 289 13.03 7.11 -8.09
N LEU A 290 12.33 7.70 -7.11
CA LEU A 290 11.63 6.95 -6.06
C LEU A 290 10.26 6.42 -6.53
N MET A 291 9.81 6.84 -7.71
CA MET A 291 8.47 6.55 -8.26
C MET A 291 8.51 5.51 -9.39
N ARG A 292 9.65 4.81 -9.53
CA ARG A 292 9.85 3.79 -10.56
C ARG A 292 10.67 2.61 -10.06
N GLY A 293 10.23 1.42 -10.42
CA GLY A 293 10.99 0.19 -10.35
C GLY A 293 11.86 -0.03 -11.59
N ARG A 294 12.70 -1.07 -11.51
CA ARG A 294 13.48 -1.58 -12.64
C ARG A 294 13.29 -3.10 -12.73
N PRO A 295 12.83 -3.65 -13.87
CA PRO A 295 12.33 -2.93 -15.05
C PRO A 295 11.04 -2.15 -14.76
N LEU A 296 10.66 -1.24 -15.67
CA LEU A 296 9.41 -0.50 -15.61
C LEU A 296 8.27 -1.36 -16.19
N ALA A 297 7.13 -1.46 -15.51
CA ALA A 297 5.92 -2.14 -15.95
C ALA A 297 5.16 -1.29 -16.98
N ARG A 298 5.74 -1.12 -18.17
CA ARG A 298 5.22 -0.24 -19.23
C ARG A 298 3.79 -0.53 -19.62
N GLU A 299 3.42 -1.81 -19.70
CA GLU A 299 2.05 -2.21 -20.07
C GLU A 299 1.02 -1.84 -18.99
N ALA A 300 1.30 -2.16 -17.73
CA ALA A 300 0.43 -1.78 -16.61
C ALA A 300 0.27 -0.25 -16.50
N ARG A 301 1.36 0.51 -16.69
CA ARG A 301 1.33 1.98 -16.72
C ARG A 301 0.49 2.53 -17.88
N ARG A 302 0.54 1.92 -19.07
CA ARG A 302 -0.36 2.26 -20.19
C ARG A 302 -1.81 1.90 -19.89
N ALA A 303 -2.06 0.75 -19.28
CA ALA A 303 -3.41 0.33 -18.87
C ALA A 303 -4.02 1.26 -17.79
N ALA A 304 -3.16 1.90 -16.98
CA ALA A 304 -3.56 2.97 -16.06
C ALA A 304 -3.80 4.33 -16.75
N GLY A 305 -3.43 4.46 -18.04
CA GLY A 305 -3.72 5.62 -18.88
C GLY A 305 -2.52 6.53 -19.17
N PHE A 306 -1.30 6.19 -18.73
CA PHE A 306 -0.13 7.01 -19.03
C PHE A 306 0.21 6.96 -20.52
N SER A 307 0.61 8.11 -21.09
CA SER A 307 1.08 8.18 -22.47
C SER A 307 2.44 7.50 -22.63
N GLY A 308 2.76 7.10 -23.87
CA GLY A 308 4.10 6.60 -24.21
C GLY A 308 5.20 7.58 -23.80
N ASP A 309 5.03 8.84 -24.16
CA ASP A 309 5.98 9.93 -23.85
C ASP A 309 6.21 10.09 -22.35
N PHE A 310 5.15 10.04 -21.52
CA PHE A 310 5.30 10.12 -20.06
C PHE A 310 6.12 8.95 -19.52
N ILE A 311 5.83 7.74 -20.01
CA ILE A 311 6.53 6.52 -19.58
C ILE A 311 7.99 6.55 -20.03
N ASP A 312 8.27 7.02 -21.25
CA ASP A 312 9.62 7.15 -21.79
C ASP A 312 10.43 8.22 -21.04
N ALA A 313 9.83 9.37 -20.76
CA ALA A 313 10.44 10.41 -19.93
C ALA A 313 10.74 9.88 -18.51
N LEU A 314 9.79 9.18 -17.88
CA LEU A 314 10.00 8.56 -16.58
C LEU A 314 11.11 7.52 -16.62
N ALA A 315 11.23 6.71 -17.67
CA ALA A 315 12.30 5.72 -17.85
C ALA A 315 13.67 6.37 -18.12
N GLY A 316 13.70 7.48 -18.85
CA GLY A 316 14.90 8.23 -19.22
C GLY A 316 15.42 9.16 -18.12
N TRP A 317 14.57 9.57 -17.17
CA TRP A 317 14.91 10.58 -16.19
C TRP A 317 16.13 10.19 -15.34
N LYS A 318 17.01 11.16 -15.12
CA LYS A 318 18.18 11.08 -14.26
C LYS A 318 18.16 12.28 -13.32
N MET A 319 18.69 12.09 -12.11
CA MET A 319 18.86 13.21 -11.18
C MET A 319 20.00 14.07 -11.70
N ASP A 320 19.77 15.37 -11.81
CA ASP A 320 20.84 16.32 -12.04
C ASP A 320 21.71 16.34 -10.79
N MET A 321 22.87 15.69 -10.88
CA MET A 321 23.90 15.81 -9.86
C MET A 321 24.55 17.19 -10.07
N PRO A 322 24.64 18.06 -9.05
CA PRO A 322 25.44 19.26 -9.17
C PRO A 322 26.86 18.85 -9.62
N ARG A 323 27.40 19.53 -10.63
CA ARG A 323 28.77 19.28 -11.08
C ARG A 323 29.68 19.55 -9.89
N ALA A 324 30.58 18.61 -9.60
CA ALA A 324 31.64 18.84 -8.62
C ALA A 324 32.47 20.05 -9.09
N GLY A 325 32.27 21.22 -8.46
CA GLY A 325 33.01 22.44 -8.80
C GLY A 325 32.24 23.76 -8.65
N GLU A 326 30.91 23.75 -8.54
CA GLU A 326 30.13 24.98 -8.27
C GLU A 326 29.91 25.13 -6.76
N THR A 327 30.98 25.41 -6.03
CA THR A 327 30.87 26.10 -4.73
C THR A 327 30.62 27.57 -5.01
N GLU A 328 29.51 28.07 -4.49
CA GLU A 328 29.11 29.48 -4.47
C GLU A 328 30.31 30.39 -4.13
N THR A 329 30.58 31.34 -5.02
CA THR A 329 31.41 32.53 -4.76
C THR A 329 30.62 33.58 -4.02
#